data_AF-A0A8H9L835-F1
#
_entry.id   AF-A0A8H9L835-F1
#
_cell.length_a   1.000
_cell.length_b   1.000
_cell.length_c   1.000
_cell.angle_alpha   90.00
_cell.angle_beta   90.00
_cell.angle_gamma   90.00
#
_symmetry.space_group_name_H-M   'P 1'
#
loop_
_entity.id
_entity.type
_entity.pdbx_description
1 polymer ?
#
loop_
_entity_poly.entity_id
_entity_poly.type
_entity_poly.pdbx_seq_one_letter_code
_entity_poly.pdbx_strand_id
1 'polypeptide(L)'
;MALRNVATGPQPPWILTSGVACRHPTGTVLTDRGHALTLIGEPLSWLPRHEQQIDVWGQLLPGTPPVLLVHDARPLGDHRHQPLWTPPRPQGFTGHIDVRVTTYGHTSVAVTAQRHHYLLDRVLQPDGLYRLTGRISQLTPPTFTFSSATPRGI
;
A
#
# COMPACT_ATOMS: atom_id res chain seq x y z
N MET A 1 15.23 -15.83 -2.69
CA MET A 1 14.20 -14.82 -3.01
C MET A 1 14.84 -13.81 -3.95
N ALA A 2 14.36 -13.70 -5.19
CA ALA A 2 14.82 -12.65 -6.09
C ALA A 2 13.65 -12.18 -6.98
N LEU A 3 12.63 -11.62 -6.33
CA LEU A 3 11.99 -10.42 -6.88
C LEU A 3 13.14 -9.49 -7.29
N ARG A 4 13.22 -9.09 -8.56
CA ARG A 4 14.27 -8.16 -8.98
C ARG A 4 14.13 -6.90 -8.13
N ASN A 5 15.01 -6.71 -7.15
CA ASN A 5 15.15 -5.44 -6.44
C ASN A 5 15.84 -4.49 -7.41
N VAL A 6 15.05 -3.75 -8.18
CA VAL A 6 15.56 -2.77 -9.12
C VAL A 6 15.69 -1.45 -8.36
N ALA A 7 16.75 -1.34 -7.55
CA ALA A 7 17.12 -0.12 -6.82
C ALA A 7 16.18 0.35 -5.69
N THR A 8 16.73 1.19 -4.81
CA THR A 8 16.01 2.00 -3.83
C THR A 8 15.11 3.00 -4.56
N GLY A 9 13.82 3.01 -4.22
CA GLY A 9 12.87 4.03 -4.72
C GLY A 9 13.22 5.44 -4.24
N PRO A 10 12.51 6.47 -4.73
CA PRO A 10 12.90 7.86 -4.52
C PRO A 10 12.79 8.38 -3.07
N GLN A 11 12.27 7.62 -2.09
CA GLN A 11 12.52 7.75 -0.64
C GLN A 11 11.99 6.51 0.16
N PRO A 12 12.36 6.28 1.45
CA PRO A 12 12.64 4.93 1.97
C PRO A 12 11.60 4.32 2.93
N PRO A 13 11.74 3.01 3.21
CA PRO A 13 12.49 2.01 2.46
C PRO A 13 11.56 1.39 1.42
N TRP A 14 11.44 2.04 0.26
CA TRP A 14 10.73 1.43 -0.86
C TRP A 14 11.67 0.55 -1.67
N ILE A 15 11.08 -0.54 -2.12
CA ILE A 15 11.63 -1.37 -3.17
C ILE A 15 10.90 -1.04 -4.47
N LEU A 16 11.63 -1.07 -5.57
CA LEU A 16 11.05 -1.22 -6.89
C LEU A 16 11.23 -2.67 -7.32
N THR A 17 10.13 -3.31 -7.69
CA THR A 17 10.15 -4.69 -8.17
C THR A 17 9.22 -4.88 -9.36
N SER A 18 9.48 -5.90 -10.17
CA SER A 18 8.76 -6.13 -11.42
C SER A 18 8.21 -7.56 -11.45
N GLY A 19 7.07 -7.73 -12.12
CA GLY A 19 6.44 -9.03 -12.33
C GLY A 19 5.14 -8.90 -13.10
N VAL A 20 4.41 -10.01 -13.19
CA VAL A 20 3.09 -10.09 -13.81
C VAL A 20 2.02 -9.87 -12.75
N ALA A 21 1.20 -8.84 -12.94
CA ALA A 21 0.08 -8.53 -12.06
C ALA A 21 -1.12 -9.44 -12.37
N CYS A 22 -1.45 -10.30 -11.42
CA CYS A 22 -2.61 -11.17 -11.48
C CYS A 22 -3.65 -10.72 -10.45
N ARG A 23 -4.91 -10.61 -10.88
CA ARG A 23 -6.02 -10.31 -9.96
C ARG A 23 -6.49 -11.62 -9.34
N HIS A 24 -6.43 -11.70 -8.01
CA HIS A 24 -6.99 -12.80 -7.24
C HIS A 24 -8.25 -12.30 -6.50
N PRO A 25 -9.23 -13.16 -6.18
CA PRO A 25 -10.42 -12.76 -5.40
C PRO A 25 -10.10 -12.07 -4.07
N THR A 26 -8.92 -12.31 -3.51
CA THR A 26 -8.45 -11.76 -2.22
C THR A 26 -7.49 -10.58 -2.36
N GLY A 27 -7.23 -10.10 -3.58
CA GLY A 27 -6.33 -8.98 -3.84
C GLY A 27 -5.45 -9.18 -5.08
N THR A 28 -4.58 -8.22 -5.35
CA THR A 28 -3.63 -8.30 -6.47
C THR A 28 -2.36 -9.02 -6.04
N VAL A 29 -1.83 -9.91 -6.88
CA VAL A 29 -0.57 -10.62 -6.65
C VAL A 29 0.39 -10.29 -7.79
N LEU A 30 1.64 -9.99 -7.44
CA LEU A 30 2.73 -9.86 -8.40
C LEU A 30 3.47 -11.20 -8.47
N THR A 31 3.56 -11.77 -9.68
CA THR A 31 4.22 -13.05 -9.90
C THR A 31 5.47 -12.91 -10.77
N ASP A 32 6.54 -13.63 -10.42
CA ASP A 32 7.75 -13.74 -11.25
C ASP A 32 8.42 -15.09 -11.01
N ARG A 33 8.67 -15.86 -12.08
CA ARG A 33 9.41 -17.15 -12.07
C ARG A 33 8.97 -18.13 -10.97
N GLY A 34 7.67 -18.26 -10.75
CA GLY A 34 7.10 -19.15 -9.73
C GLY A 34 7.08 -18.59 -8.30
N HIS A 35 7.53 -17.35 -8.10
CA HIS A 35 7.35 -16.61 -6.85
C HIS A 35 6.12 -15.71 -6.93
N ALA A 36 5.46 -15.50 -5.80
CA ALA A 36 4.28 -14.65 -5.65
C ALA A 36 4.49 -13.66 -4.49
N LEU A 37 4.09 -12.41 -4.71
CA LEU A 37 4.10 -11.33 -3.73
C LEU A 37 2.73 -10.69 -3.68
N THR A 38 2.05 -10.76 -2.53
CA THR A 38 0.76 -10.10 -2.35
C THR A 38 0.95 -8.58 -2.30
N LEU A 39 0.15 -7.87 -3.07
CA LEU A 39 0.11 -6.41 -3.11
C LEU A 39 -1.06 -5.91 -2.25
N ILE A 40 -0.82 -4.93 -1.38
CA ILE A 40 -1.84 -4.32 -0.53
C ILE A 40 -1.81 -2.79 -0.62
N GLY A 41 -2.91 -2.14 -0.27
CA GLY A 41 -2.96 -0.69 -0.09
C GLY A 41 -3.08 0.12 -1.37
N GLU A 42 -3.85 -0.35 -2.36
CA GLU A 42 -4.18 0.39 -3.59
C GLU A 42 -4.47 1.89 -3.33
N PRO A 43 -3.93 2.81 -4.15
CA PRO A 43 -4.29 2.82 -5.56
C PRO A 43 -3.06 2.86 -6.43
N LEU A 44 -2.89 1.80 -7.21
CA LEU A 44 -2.22 1.96 -8.48
C LEU A 44 -2.82 3.19 -9.17
N SER A 45 -1.96 4.12 -9.60
CA SER A 45 -2.40 5.36 -10.23
C SER A 45 -3.25 5.14 -11.50
N TRP A 46 -3.29 3.89 -11.96
CA TRP A 46 -4.06 3.34 -13.06
C TRP A 46 -4.38 1.87 -12.75
N LEU A 47 -5.27 1.25 -13.53
CA LEU A 47 -5.64 -0.17 -13.33
C LEU A 47 -4.83 -1.05 -14.31
N PRO A 48 -3.91 -1.92 -13.83
CA PRO A 48 -3.29 -2.92 -14.69
C PRO A 48 -4.32 -3.85 -15.28
N ARG A 49 -4.07 -4.23 -16.54
CA ARG A 49 -4.77 -5.34 -17.19
C ARG A 49 -4.41 -6.64 -16.47
N HIS A 50 -5.32 -7.62 -16.55
CA HIS A 50 -5.02 -8.96 -16.09
C HIS A 50 -3.78 -9.49 -16.81
N GLU A 51 -2.85 -10.11 -16.07
CA GLU A 51 -1.59 -10.65 -16.59
C GLU A 51 -0.68 -9.61 -17.26
N GLN A 52 -0.77 -8.34 -16.85
CA GLN A 52 0.13 -7.30 -17.34
C GLN A 52 1.45 -7.28 -16.58
N GLN A 53 2.55 -7.16 -17.32
CA GLN A 53 3.87 -6.94 -16.73
C GLN A 53 4.01 -5.49 -16.26
N ILE A 54 4.36 -5.30 -14.98
CA ILE A 54 4.45 -3.99 -14.33
C ILE A 54 5.70 -3.85 -13.48
N ASP A 55 6.12 -2.61 -13.27
CA ASP A 55 7.02 -2.19 -12.19
C ASP A 55 6.17 -1.65 -11.04
N VAL A 56 6.44 -2.08 -9.80
CA VAL A 56 5.72 -1.67 -8.58
C VAL A 56 6.70 -1.05 -7.61
N TRP A 57 6.34 0.14 -7.10
CA TRP A 57 6.99 0.76 -5.95
C TRP A 57 6.17 0.50 -4.69
N GLY A 58 6.85 0.07 -3.64
CA GLY A 58 6.18 -0.22 -2.38
C GLY A 58 7.15 -0.46 -1.25
N GLN A 59 6.63 -0.59 -0.05
CA GLN A 59 7.39 -1.00 1.11
C GLN A 59 7.10 -2.46 1.44
N LEU A 60 8.17 -3.27 1.53
CA LEU A 60 8.05 -4.67 1.92
C LEU A 60 7.73 -4.75 3.41
N LEU A 61 6.60 -5.36 3.74
CA LEU A 61 6.20 -5.63 5.12
C LEU A 61 6.70 -7.01 5.54
N PRO A 62 7.27 -7.14 6.75
CA PRO A 62 7.68 -8.43 7.27
C PRO A 62 6.45 -9.34 7.45
N GLY A 63 6.62 -10.63 7.19
CA GLY A 63 5.56 -11.63 7.25
C GLY A 63 5.99 -12.93 6.58
N THR A 64 5.18 -13.97 6.70
CA THR A 64 5.40 -15.24 5.99
C THR A 64 4.07 -15.72 5.39
N PRO A 65 3.83 -15.52 4.08
CA PRO A 65 4.69 -14.84 3.11
C PRO A 65 4.78 -13.32 3.35
N PRO A 66 5.85 -12.64 2.89
CA PRO A 66 5.92 -11.18 2.93
C PRO A 66 4.89 -10.55 2.00
N VAL A 67 4.46 -9.32 2.30
CA VAL A 67 3.52 -8.55 1.48
C VAL A 67 4.11 -7.20 1.12
N LEU A 68 3.71 -6.63 -0.01
CA LEU A 68 4.15 -5.32 -0.46
C LEU A 68 3.03 -4.30 -0.24
N LEU A 69 3.26 -3.33 0.64
CA LEU A 69 2.43 -2.12 0.72
C LEU A 69 2.75 -1.27 -0.50
N VAL A 70 1.82 -1.23 -1.45
CA VAL A 70 1.99 -0.54 -2.72
C VAL A 70 1.83 0.96 -2.54
N HIS A 71 2.73 1.72 -3.15
CA HIS A 71 2.64 3.16 -3.29
C HIS A 71 2.21 3.56 -4.70
N ASP A 72 2.79 2.93 -5.73
CA ASP A 72 2.39 3.13 -7.11
C ASP A 72 2.88 1.98 -8.00
N ALA A 73 2.44 1.93 -9.26
CA ALA A 73 3.02 1.05 -10.27
C ALA A 73 2.93 1.69 -11.65
N ARG A 74 3.66 1.12 -12.61
CA ARG A 74 3.62 1.49 -14.03
C ARG A 74 3.72 0.26 -14.94
N PRO A 75 3.33 0.35 -16.22
CA PRO A 75 3.70 -0.67 -17.20
C PRO A 75 5.23 -0.86 -17.23
N LEU A 76 5.68 -2.11 -17.40
CA LEU A 76 7.11 -2.39 -17.52
C LEU A 76 7.71 -1.58 -18.68
N GLY A 77 8.82 -0.88 -18.41
CA GLY A 77 9.53 -0.07 -19.41
C GLY A 77 8.99 1.36 -19.60
N ASP A 78 7.90 1.75 -18.92
CA ASP A 78 7.43 3.14 -18.93
C ASP A 78 8.29 4.04 -18.02
N HIS A 79 9.48 4.37 -18.49
CA HIS A 79 10.41 5.21 -17.72
C HIS A 79 9.94 6.66 -17.54
N ARG A 80 8.87 7.08 -18.23
CA ARG A 80 8.29 8.43 -18.07
C ARG A 80 7.40 8.52 -16.85
N HIS A 81 6.77 7.41 -16.47
CA HIS A 81 5.96 7.34 -15.26
C HIS A 81 6.88 7.21 -14.03
N GLN A 82 6.85 8.23 -13.18
CA GLN A 82 7.50 8.21 -11.88
C GLN A 82 6.45 7.96 -10.80
N PRO A 83 6.79 7.27 -9.70
CA PRO A 83 5.83 7.02 -8.63
C PRO A 83 5.37 8.35 -8.04
N LEU A 84 4.06 8.51 -7.90
CA LEU A 84 3.53 9.62 -7.13
C LEU A 84 3.77 9.31 -5.65
N TRP A 85 4.57 10.14 -4.99
CA TRP A 85 4.72 10.09 -3.54
C TRP A 85 4.16 11.32 -2.88
N THR A 86 3.43 11.10 -1.79
CA THR A 86 3.10 12.16 -0.85
C THR A 86 3.57 11.73 0.54
N PRO A 87 4.49 12.49 1.18
CA PRO A 87 5.00 12.14 2.50
C PRO A 87 3.85 12.07 3.50
N PRO A 88 3.78 11.04 4.36
CA PRO A 88 2.79 11.02 5.43
C PRO A 88 2.95 12.24 6.34
N ARG A 89 1.93 12.53 7.15
CA ARG A 89 2.09 13.55 8.20
C ARG A 89 3.23 13.13 9.16
N PRO A 90 3.89 14.06 9.84
CA PRO A 90 5.02 13.75 10.73
C PRO A 90 4.67 12.73 11.81
N GLN A 91 5.66 11.96 12.24
CA GLN A 91 5.51 11.09 13.41
C GLN A 91 5.06 11.91 14.63
N GLY A 92 4.14 11.38 15.43
CA GLY A 92 3.56 12.09 16.57
C GLY A 92 2.43 13.04 16.19
N PHE A 93 2.14 13.26 14.90
CA PHE A 93 0.92 13.92 14.48
C PHE A 93 -0.27 13.27 15.18
N THR A 94 -1.10 14.09 15.83
CA THR A 94 -2.32 13.69 16.52
C THR A 94 -3.48 14.47 15.95
N GLY A 95 -4.59 13.79 15.66
CA GLY A 95 -5.80 14.42 15.13
C GLY A 95 -6.63 13.46 14.30
N HIS A 96 -7.35 14.04 13.34
CA HIS A 96 -8.26 13.29 12.48
C HIS A 96 -7.70 13.13 11.07
N ILE A 97 -7.96 11.97 10.46
CA ILE A 97 -7.74 11.71 9.03
C ILE A 97 -9.02 11.11 8.42
N ASP A 98 -9.41 11.59 7.25
CA ASP A 98 -10.47 11.00 6.43
C ASP A 98 -9.83 10.03 5.43
N VAL A 99 -10.24 8.77 5.45
CA VAL A 99 -9.57 7.66 4.76
C VAL A 99 -10.57 6.66 4.18
N ARG A 100 -10.16 6.00 3.11
CA ARG A 100 -10.71 4.69 2.71
C ARG A 100 -9.90 3.60 3.40
N VAL A 101 -10.58 2.65 4.01
CA VAL A 101 -9.98 1.50 4.68
C VAL A 101 -10.32 0.22 3.91
N THR A 102 -9.29 -0.57 3.62
CA THR A 102 -9.40 -1.90 3.03
C THR A 102 -8.63 -2.89 3.89
N THR A 103 -9.21 -4.06 4.14
CA THR A 103 -8.63 -5.11 4.97
C THR A 103 -8.15 -6.28 4.13
N TYR A 104 -6.87 -6.63 4.27
CA TYR A 104 -6.20 -7.73 3.61
C TYR A 104 -5.79 -8.78 4.65
N GLY A 105 -6.64 -9.79 4.85
CA GLY A 105 -6.45 -10.78 5.92
C GLY A 105 -6.48 -10.12 7.30
N HIS A 106 -5.34 -10.06 7.98
CA HIS A 106 -5.19 -9.45 9.31
C HIS A 106 -4.62 -8.02 9.30
N THR A 107 -4.48 -7.42 8.11
CA THR A 107 -3.89 -6.08 7.95
C THR A 107 -4.91 -5.13 7.33
N SER A 108 -5.26 -4.06 8.04
CA SER A 108 -6.05 -2.97 7.47
C SER A 108 -5.14 -1.83 7.02
N VAL A 109 -5.37 -1.36 5.79
CA VAL A 109 -4.66 -0.22 5.20
C VAL A 109 -5.64 0.93 5.04
N ALA A 110 -5.26 2.10 5.53
CA ALA A 110 -6.00 3.34 5.39
C ALA A 110 -5.31 4.25 4.36
N VAL A 111 -6.08 4.76 3.41
CA VAL A 111 -5.60 5.61 2.32
C VAL A 111 -6.38 6.92 2.32
N THR A 112 -5.69 8.05 2.43
CA THR A 112 -6.32 9.38 2.36
C THR A 112 -6.63 9.77 0.92
N ALA A 113 -7.48 10.79 0.70
CA ALA A 113 -7.70 11.37 -0.63
C ALA A 113 -6.39 11.85 -1.31
N GLN A 114 -5.41 12.30 -0.53
CA GLN A 114 -4.07 12.69 -1.01
C GLN A 114 -3.10 11.51 -1.14
N ARG A 115 -3.59 10.26 -1.13
CA ARG A 115 -2.77 9.03 -1.26
C ARG A 115 -1.67 8.86 -0.20
N HIS A 116 -1.90 9.32 1.03
CA HIS A 116 -1.08 8.86 2.16
C HIS A 116 -1.56 7.48 2.58
N HIS A 117 -0.62 6.54 2.73
CA HIS A 117 -0.90 5.17 3.16
C HIS A 117 -0.52 5.03 4.63
N TYR A 118 -1.43 4.48 5.42
CA TYR A 118 -1.19 4.14 6.81
C TYR A 118 -1.59 2.68 7.05
N LEU A 119 -0.72 1.91 7.67
CA LEU A 119 -1.14 0.68 8.35
C LEU A 119 -1.92 1.05 9.59
N LEU A 120 -3.02 0.37 9.84
CA LEU A 120 -3.73 0.49 11.11
C LEU A 120 -3.11 -0.46 12.14
N ASP A 121 -3.05 -0.01 13.39
CA ASP A 121 -2.54 -0.79 14.53
C ASP A 121 -3.42 -1.99 14.89
N ARG A 122 -4.65 -2.02 14.36
CA ARG A 122 -5.61 -3.11 14.48
C ARG A 122 -6.49 -3.18 13.25
N VAL A 123 -7.09 -4.35 13.03
CA VAL A 123 -8.07 -4.55 11.96
C VAL A 123 -9.29 -3.66 12.20
N LEU A 124 -9.74 -2.99 11.14
CA LEU A 124 -10.98 -2.22 11.13
C LEU A 124 -11.92 -2.79 10.07
N GLN A 125 -13.08 -3.25 10.53
CA GLN A 125 -14.16 -3.77 9.68
C GLN A 125 -15.47 -3.03 9.96
N PRO A 126 -16.39 -2.97 8.99
CA PRO A 126 -16.21 -3.40 7.58
C PRO A 126 -15.22 -2.51 6.82
N ASP A 127 -14.84 -2.94 5.61
CA ASP A 127 -14.12 -2.05 4.68
C ASP A 127 -15.03 -0.87 4.30
N GLY A 128 -14.45 0.32 4.08
CA GLY A 128 -15.26 1.50 3.78
C GLY A 128 -14.56 2.83 4.02
N LEU A 129 -15.35 3.91 4.02
CA LEU A 129 -14.87 5.26 4.32
C LEU A 129 -14.99 5.55 5.81
N TYR A 130 -13.93 6.10 6.39
CA TYR A 130 -13.86 6.40 7.82
C TYR A 130 -13.24 7.76 8.08
N ARG A 131 -13.68 8.39 9.16
CA ARG A 131 -12.90 9.38 9.89
C ARG A 131 -12.23 8.69 11.06
N LEU A 132 -10.89 8.61 11.03
CA LEU A 132 -10.09 8.06 12.12
C LEU A 132 -9.59 9.19 13.00
N THR A 133 -9.67 9.02 14.31
CA THR A 133 -9.03 9.90 15.30
C THR A 133 -7.90 9.13 15.95
N GLY A 134 -6.72 9.74 16.06
CA GLY A 134 -5.57 9.04 16.61
C GLY A 134 -4.27 9.75 16.34
N ARG A 135 -3.19 8.97 16.23
CA ARG A 135 -1.85 9.47 15.99
C ARG A 135 -1.04 8.62 15.03
N ILE A 136 -0.05 9.23 14.40
CA ILE A 136 0.99 8.49 13.65
C ILE A 136 2.06 8.02 14.64
N SER A 137 2.17 6.70 14.81
CA SER A 137 3.08 6.07 15.75
C SER A 137 4.45 5.75 15.12
N GLN A 138 4.49 5.50 13.82
CA GLN A 138 5.70 5.12 13.06
C GLN A 138 5.63 5.70 11.64
N LEU A 139 6.78 5.87 10.98
CA LEU A 139 6.87 6.34 9.58
C LEU A 139 7.32 5.25 8.59
N THR A 140 7.79 4.12 9.10
CA THR A 140 8.40 3.05 8.30
C THR A 140 7.93 1.67 8.77
N PRO A 141 6.85 1.12 8.19
CA PRO A 141 5.85 1.82 7.37
C PRO A 141 5.07 2.85 8.20
N PRO A 142 4.39 3.81 7.56
CA PRO A 142 3.55 4.74 8.29
C PRO A 142 2.43 3.97 9.00
N THR A 143 2.37 4.07 10.33
CA THR A 143 1.37 3.38 11.15
C THR A 143 0.51 4.40 11.88
N PHE A 144 -0.81 4.27 11.74
CA PHE A 144 -1.78 5.11 12.44
C PHE A 144 -2.46 4.30 13.54
N THR A 145 -2.23 4.73 14.78
CA THR A 145 -2.89 4.20 15.98
C THR A 145 -4.16 5.01 16.21
N PHE A 146 -5.32 4.39 16.03
CA PHE A 146 -6.60 5.09 16.15
C PHE A 146 -7.32 4.80 17.48
N SER A 147 -7.74 5.86 18.17
CA SER A 147 -8.59 5.77 19.36
C SER A 147 -10.08 5.67 19.01
N SER A 148 -10.49 6.24 17.88
CA SER A 148 -11.86 6.12 17.36
C SER A 148 -11.90 6.05 15.84
N ALA A 149 -12.93 5.37 15.33
CA ALA A 149 -13.23 5.24 13.91
C ALA A 149 -14.73 5.52 13.70
N THR A 150 -15.04 6.55 12.93
CA THR A 150 -16.44 6.90 12.60
C THR A 150 -16.68 6.60 11.13
N PRO A 151 -17.57 5.65 10.77
CA PRO A 151 -17.95 5.42 9.40
C PRO A 151 -18.46 6.71 8.75
N ARG A 152 -18.05 6.96 7.51
CA ARG A 152 -18.55 8.06 6.69
C ARG A 152 -19.52 7.44 5.69
N GLY A 153 -20.77 7.90 5.70
CA GLY A 153 -21.73 7.55 4.65
C GLY A 153 -21.19 7.93 3.28
N ILE A 154 -21.62 7.19 2.26
CA ILE A 154 -21.33 7.47 0.84
C ILE A 154 -22.00 8.79 0.44
#